data_AF-A0A433CEZ5-F1
#
_entry.id   AF-A0A433CEZ5-F1
#
_cell.length_a   1.000
_cell.length_b   1.000
_cell.length_c   1.000
_cell.angle_alpha   90.00
_cell.angle_beta   90.00
_cell.angle_gamma   90.00
#
_symmetry.space_group_name_H-M   'P 1'
#
loop_
_entity.id
_entity.type
_entity.pdbx_description
1 polymer ?
#
loop_
_entity_poly.entity_id
_entity_poly.type
_entity_poly.pdbx_seq_one_letter_code
_entity_poly.pdbx_strand_id
1 'polypeptide(L)'
;MSAITKGKYRHYKGHLYEVTGTAARHSETLEEMVVYKALYGDFGIWVRPLKMFLEDIEVNGKIQKRFEFVGDGSSREIQTDTLKSDYKLFEATSNEVEILEDKLDKFNLEQLSFVGDMEIKKNYIIKNKTGDIVAGIRGCFYLEECLFISMLFIDEYKRKQGLGSILLKTIEEQARSMKISLIHLDTFDFQAKDFYLKHGYEVFGVLDDCPKGHKRYYMKKVLV
;
A
#
# COMPACT_ATOMS: atom_id res chain seq x y z
N MET A 1 19.27 -17.37 7.90
CA MET A 1 18.39 -17.29 6.73
C MET A 1 19.25 -16.96 5.54
N SER A 2 19.24 -17.79 4.50
CA SER A 2 19.85 -17.42 3.22
C SER A 2 18.88 -16.46 2.55
N ALA A 3 19.12 -15.16 2.64
CA ALA A 3 18.20 -14.17 2.10
C ALA A 3 18.21 -14.24 0.55
N ILE A 4 17.08 -14.59 -0.06
CA ILE A 4 16.86 -14.36 -1.48
C ILE A 4 16.71 -12.84 -1.70
N THR A 5 17.45 -12.29 -2.65
CA THR A 5 17.36 -10.87 -3.00
C THR A 5 16.09 -10.64 -3.82
N LYS A 6 15.26 -9.65 -3.45
CA LYS A 6 14.13 -9.22 -4.30
C LYS A 6 14.66 -8.61 -5.60
N GLY A 7 13.87 -8.67 -6.66
CA GLY A 7 14.20 -8.09 -7.96
C GLY A 7 14.16 -9.11 -9.10
N LYS A 8 14.73 -8.77 -10.24
CA LYS A 8 14.63 -9.58 -11.46
C LYS A 8 15.69 -10.66 -11.50
N TYR A 9 15.27 -11.82 -11.97
CA TYR A 9 16.10 -12.97 -12.23
C TYR A 9 15.92 -13.43 -13.66
N ARG A 10 17.02 -13.80 -14.31
CA ARG A 10 17.01 -14.45 -15.61
C ARG A 10 17.11 -15.96 -15.41
N HIS A 11 16.10 -16.69 -15.86
CA HIS A 11 16.20 -18.13 -15.94
C HIS A 11 17.17 -18.53 -17.04
N TYR A 12 17.86 -19.65 -16.90
CA TYR A 12 18.83 -20.15 -17.89
C TYR A 12 18.27 -20.31 -19.32
N LYS A 13 16.94 -20.41 -19.46
CA LYS A 13 16.23 -20.43 -20.76
C LYS A 13 15.99 -19.04 -21.36
N GLY A 14 16.51 -17.97 -20.75
CA GLY A 14 16.46 -16.59 -21.24
C GLY A 14 15.32 -15.73 -20.68
N HIS A 15 14.23 -16.33 -20.20
CA HIS A 15 13.08 -15.59 -19.67
C HIS A 15 13.38 -14.88 -18.35
N LEU A 16 12.73 -13.72 -18.16
CA LEU A 16 12.83 -12.91 -16.95
C LEU A 16 11.67 -13.18 -15.99
N TYR A 17 12.02 -13.14 -14.71
CA TYR A 17 11.12 -13.30 -13.59
C TYR A 17 11.43 -12.24 -12.53
N GLU A 18 10.49 -11.97 -11.64
CA GLU A 18 10.63 -11.05 -10.52
C GLU A 18 10.35 -11.76 -9.20
N VAL A 19 11.28 -11.70 -8.26
CA VAL A 19 11.09 -12.12 -6.87
C VAL A 19 10.55 -10.92 -6.09
N THR A 20 9.31 -11.01 -5.62
CA THR A 20 8.57 -9.88 -5.03
C THR A 20 8.62 -9.83 -3.51
N GLY A 21 9.22 -10.83 -2.85
CA GLY A 21 9.19 -10.98 -1.39
C GLY A 21 10.42 -11.67 -0.83
N THR A 22 10.51 -11.72 0.50
CA THR A 22 11.46 -12.56 1.22
C THR A 22 11.11 -14.04 1.06
N ALA A 23 12.03 -14.95 1.39
CA ALA A 23 11.76 -16.38 1.30
C ALA A 23 10.52 -16.75 2.14
N ALA A 24 9.53 -17.37 1.50
CA ALA A 24 8.33 -17.90 2.15
C ALA A 24 8.66 -19.24 2.82
N ARG A 25 7.78 -19.71 3.71
CA ARG A 25 7.89 -21.07 4.29
C ARG A 25 6.68 -21.91 3.93
N HIS A 26 6.93 -23.13 3.48
CA HIS A 26 5.91 -24.14 3.35
C HIS A 26 5.37 -24.50 4.75
N SER A 27 4.07 -24.40 5.00
CA SER A 27 3.49 -24.51 6.34
C SER A 27 3.68 -25.89 6.98
N GLU A 28 3.62 -26.94 6.18
CA GLU A 28 3.65 -28.33 6.61
C GLU A 28 5.08 -28.85 6.80
N THR A 29 6.02 -28.38 5.98
CA THR A 29 7.41 -28.89 5.97
C THR A 29 8.42 -27.90 6.53
N LEU A 30 8.02 -26.64 6.70
CA LEU A 30 8.88 -25.50 7.03
C LEU A 30 9.99 -25.24 5.99
N GLU A 31 9.89 -25.85 4.81
CA GLU A 31 10.85 -25.65 3.72
C GLU A 31 10.81 -24.20 3.22
N GLU A 32 11.99 -23.61 3.01
CA GLU A 32 12.11 -22.26 2.45
C GLU A 32 11.77 -22.28 0.97
N MET A 33 10.87 -21.39 0.56
CA MET A 33 10.33 -21.26 -0.79
C MET A 33 10.59 -19.86 -1.34
N VAL A 34 10.68 -19.75 -2.66
CA VAL A 34 10.71 -18.48 -3.39
C VAL A 34 9.39 -18.34 -4.13
N VAL A 35 8.72 -17.21 -3.92
CA VAL A 35 7.57 -16.77 -4.72
C VAL A 35 8.08 -15.78 -5.77
N TYR A 36 7.78 -16.04 -7.03
CA TYR A 36 8.28 -15.24 -8.15
C TYR A 36 7.27 -15.17 -9.29
N LYS A 37 7.28 -14.06 -10.02
CA LYS A 37 6.35 -13.75 -11.10
C LYS A 37 7.05 -13.80 -12.45
N ALA A 38 6.46 -14.44 -13.45
CA ALA A 38 6.94 -14.37 -14.82
C ALA A 38 6.75 -12.94 -15.38
N LEU A 39 7.75 -12.41 -16.09
CA LEU A 39 7.68 -11.10 -16.77
C LEU A 39 7.38 -11.24 -18.27
N TYR A 40 6.70 -12.33 -18.65
CA TYR A 40 6.32 -12.65 -20.02
C TYR A 40 5.03 -13.47 -20.03
N GLY A 41 4.37 -13.57 -21.19
CA GLY A 41 3.10 -14.28 -21.33
C GLY A 41 2.02 -13.67 -20.41
N ASP A 42 1.25 -14.53 -19.74
CA ASP A 42 0.17 -14.12 -18.83
C ASP A 42 0.64 -13.69 -17.44
N PHE A 43 1.95 -13.44 -17.25
CA PHE A 43 2.53 -12.94 -16.00
C PHE A 43 2.25 -13.82 -14.76
N GLY A 44 2.21 -15.15 -14.95
CA GLY A 44 1.88 -16.11 -13.89
C GLY A 44 2.82 -16.07 -12.68
N ILE A 45 2.27 -16.37 -11.50
CA ILE A 45 2.99 -16.44 -10.22
C ILE A 45 3.34 -17.91 -9.94
N TRP A 46 4.58 -18.15 -9.53
CA TRP A 46 5.13 -19.46 -9.27
C TRP A 46 5.75 -19.53 -7.88
N VAL A 47 5.80 -20.74 -7.33
CA VAL A 47 6.49 -21.07 -6.08
C VAL A 47 7.46 -22.21 -6.31
N ARG A 48 8.64 -22.17 -5.69
CA ARG A 48 9.67 -23.22 -5.80
C ARG A 48 10.52 -23.28 -4.53
N PRO A 49 11.06 -24.44 -4.13
CA PRO A 49 12.06 -24.52 -3.07
C PRO A 49 13.24 -23.57 -3.33
N LEU A 50 13.65 -22.83 -2.29
CA LEU A 50 14.74 -21.86 -2.35
C LEU A 50 16.04 -22.48 -2.84
N LYS A 51 16.34 -23.70 -2.37
CA LYS A 51 17.52 -24.46 -2.80
C LYS A 51 17.52 -24.70 -4.31
N MET A 52 16.39 -25.14 -4.86
CA MET A 52 16.26 -25.38 -6.31
C MET A 52 16.26 -24.08 -7.13
N PHE A 53 15.90 -22.95 -6.53
CA PHE A 53 15.95 -21.65 -7.20
C PHE A 53 17.39 -21.13 -7.30
N LEU A 54 18.15 -21.25 -6.21
CA LEU A 54 19.53 -20.78 -6.09
C LEU A 54 20.59 -21.76 -6.65
N GLU A 55 20.18 -22.96 -7.06
CA GLU A 55 21.11 -23.97 -7.52
C GLU A 55 21.81 -23.59 -8.83
N ASP A 56 23.05 -24.06 -8.96
CA ASP A 56 23.74 -24.12 -10.23
C ASP A 56 23.31 -25.40 -10.97
N ILE A 57 23.16 -25.32 -12.28
CA ILE A 57 22.75 -26.40 -13.16
C ILE A 57 23.76 -26.59 -14.29
N GLU A 58 23.88 -27.82 -14.78
CA GLU A 58 24.66 -28.11 -15.97
C GLU A 58 23.78 -28.03 -17.22
N VAL A 59 24.16 -27.17 -18.17
CA VAL A 59 23.49 -27.03 -19.47
C VAL A 59 24.56 -27.05 -20.55
N ASN A 60 24.49 -28.02 -21.46
CA ASN A 60 25.47 -28.22 -22.54
C ASN A 60 26.93 -28.31 -22.04
N GLY A 61 27.15 -29.04 -20.93
CA GLY A 61 28.49 -29.22 -20.34
C GLY A 61 29.04 -27.99 -19.60
N LYS A 62 28.24 -26.94 -19.40
CA LYS A 62 28.62 -25.74 -18.63
C LYS A 62 27.74 -25.61 -17.39
N ILE A 63 28.39 -25.39 -16.25
CA ILE A 63 27.72 -25.07 -14.99
C ILE A 63 27.34 -23.57 -15.00
N GLN A 64 26.06 -23.27 -14.75
CA GLN A 64 25.53 -21.91 -14.68
C GLN A 64 24.36 -21.85 -13.69
N LYS A 65 23.99 -20.65 -13.23
CA LYS A 65 22.82 -20.50 -12.34
C LYS A 65 21.53 -20.90 -13.03
N ARG A 66 20.65 -21.61 -12.32
CA ARG A 66 19.28 -21.82 -12.82
C ARG A 66 18.55 -20.49 -13.00
N PHE A 67 18.67 -19.63 -11.99
CA PHE A 67 18.20 -18.26 -11.97
C PHE A 67 19.35 -17.33 -11.60
N GLU A 68 19.78 -16.51 -12.55
CA GLU A 68 20.79 -15.49 -12.33
C GLU A 68 20.10 -14.19 -11.90
N PHE A 69 20.51 -13.63 -10.77
CA PHE A 69 20.03 -12.31 -10.36
C PHE A 69 20.55 -11.26 -11.36
N VAL A 70 19.64 -10.48 -11.93
CA VAL A 70 19.97 -9.43 -12.90
C VAL A 70 19.60 -8.03 -12.41
N GLY A 71 19.35 -7.88 -11.11
CA GLY A 71 18.92 -6.63 -10.46
C GLY A 71 17.41 -6.39 -10.59
N ASP A 72 16.90 -5.33 -9.99
CA ASP A 72 15.58 -4.73 -10.26
C ASP A 72 15.55 -3.91 -11.57
N GLY A 73 16.69 -3.86 -12.26
CA GLY A 73 17.08 -2.88 -13.27
C GLY A 73 18.12 -1.96 -12.65
N SER A 74 19.19 -1.60 -13.36
CA SER A 74 20.09 -0.55 -12.81
C SER A 74 19.32 0.77 -12.77
N SER A 75 19.41 1.48 -11.66
CA SER A 75 18.94 2.87 -11.59
C SER A 75 19.57 3.68 -12.72
N ARG A 76 18.76 4.49 -13.40
CA ARG A 76 19.16 5.17 -14.63
C ARG A 76 19.60 6.58 -14.29
N GLU A 77 20.88 6.92 -14.52
CA GLU A 77 21.37 8.27 -14.28
C GLU A 77 20.60 9.29 -15.16
N ILE A 78 20.07 10.34 -14.54
CA ILE A 78 19.40 11.46 -15.18
C ILE A 78 20.32 12.68 -15.10
N GLN A 79 20.57 13.31 -16.24
CA GLN A 79 21.34 14.55 -16.28
C GLN A 79 20.52 15.71 -15.72
N THR A 80 21.14 16.52 -14.86
CA THR A 80 20.54 17.73 -14.30
C THR A 80 21.64 18.73 -13.94
N ASP A 81 21.41 20.00 -14.28
CA ASP A 81 22.37 21.09 -14.05
C ASP A 81 22.21 21.74 -12.66
N THR A 82 21.20 21.35 -11.88
CA THR A 82 20.89 21.99 -10.59
C THR A 82 21.53 21.29 -9.39
N LEU A 83 22.10 20.10 -9.59
CA LEU A 83 22.66 19.29 -8.51
C LEU A 83 24.14 19.66 -8.29
N LYS A 84 24.59 19.73 -7.02
CA LYS A 84 26.02 19.96 -6.73
C LYS A 84 26.86 18.81 -7.31
N SER A 85 28.09 19.11 -7.74
CA SER A 85 29.00 18.20 -8.45
C SER A 85 29.28 16.88 -7.73
N ASP A 86 29.15 16.84 -6.41
CA ASP A 86 29.41 15.65 -5.59
C ASP A 86 28.25 14.63 -5.63
N TYR A 87 27.14 14.96 -6.29
CA TYR A 87 25.95 14.12 -6.37
C TYR A 87 25.53 13.86 -7.82
N LYS A 88 24.77 12.79 -8.00
CA LYS A 88 24.15 12.39 -9.28
C LYS A 88 22.69 12.04 -9.05
N LEU A 89 21.84 12.33 -10.03
CA LEU A 89 20.41 12.01 -10.01
C LEU A 89 20.16 10.69 -10.74
N PHE A 90 19.30 9.84 -10.19
CA PHE A 90 18.90 8.58 -10.82
C PHE A 90 17.38 8.42 -10.80
N GLU A 91 16.85 7.75 -11.82
CA GLU A 91 15.53 7.11 -11.77
C GLU A 91 15.64 5.88 -10.87
N ALA A 92 14.92 5.90 -9.75
CA ALA A 92 15.01 4.87 -8.73
C ALA A 92 14.29 3.59 -9.13
N THR A 93 14.81 2.48 -8.62
CA THR A 93 14.18 1.16 -8.63
C THR A 93 13.19 1.03 -7.49
N SER A 94 12.31 0.03 -7.53
CA SER A 94 11.36 -0.22 -6.43
C SER A 94 12.05 -0.53 -5.11
N ASN A 95 13.17 -1.27 -5.10
CA ASN A 95 13.89 -1.55 -3.85
C ASN A 95 14.58 -0.30 -3.29
N GLU A 96 15.15 0.57 -4.14
CA GLU A 96 15.74 1.84 -3.68
C GLU A 96 14.67 2.75 -3.07
N VAL A 97 13.45 2.75 -3.62
CA VAL A 97 12.29 3.43 -3.01
C VAL A 97 11.94 2.81 -1.65
N GLU A 98 11.84 1.48 -1.54
CA GLU A 98 11.59 0.79 -0.25
C GLU A 98 12.64 1.21 0.81
N ILE A 99 13.93 1.29 0.44
CA ILE A 99 15.00 1.73 1.35
C ILE A 99 14.79 3.18 1.83
N LEU A 100 14.29 4.07 0.96
CA LEU A 100 14.03 5.46 1.31
C LEU A 100 12.79 5.58 2.20
N GLU A 101 11.74 4.80 1.94
CA GLU A 101 10.54 4.70 2.78
C GLU A 101 10.91 4.25 4.19
N ASP A 102 11.67 3.16 4.34
CA ASP A 102 12.14 2.67 5.65
C ASP A 102 12.94 3.73 6.44
N LYS A 103 13.78 4.50 5.75
CA LYS A 103 14.57 5.59 6.36
C LYS A 103 13.67 6.73 6.83
N LEU A 104 12.69 7.10 6.01
CA LEU A 104 11.74 8.15 6.35
C LEU A 104 10.85 7.73 7.52
N ASP A 105 10.36 6.49 7.52
CA ASP A 105 9.58 5.93 8.61
C ASP A 105 10.37 5.91 9.91
N LYS A 106 11.63 5.45 9.88
CA LYS A 106 12.51 5.50 11.05
C LYS A 106 12.70 6.93 11.56
N PHE A 107 12.97 7.88 10.66
CA PHE A 107 13.12 9.28 11.05
C PHE A 107 11.83 9.83 11.69
N ASN A 108 10.67 9.54 11.11
CA ASN A 108 9.37 9.96 11.63
C ASN A 108 9.13 9.37 13.03
N LEU A 109 9.41 8.08 13.21
CA LEU A 109 9.32 7.40 14.49
C LEU A 109 10.25 8.01 15.55
N GLU A 110 11.42 8.53 15.18
CA GLU A 110 12.30 9.23 16.12
C GLU A 110 11.73 10.60 16.57
N GLN A 111 10.88 11.24 15.75
CA GLN A 111 10.23 12.51 16.11
C GLN A 111 9.01 12.33 17.02
N LEU A 112 8.44 11.14 17.03
CA LEU A 112 7.23 10.81 17.75
C LEU A 112 7.64 9.98 18.97
N SER A 113 7.17 10.30 20.17
CA SER A 113 7.36 9.45 21.36
C SER A 113 6.54 8.14 21.27
N PHE A 114 6.40 7.60 20.07
CA PHE A 114 5.43 6.60 19.65
C PHE A 114 5.96 5.19 19.90
N VAL A 115 5.09 4.32 20.42
CA VAL A 115 5.38 2.89 20.62
C VAL A 115 4.16 2.09 20.14
N GLY A 116 4.18 1.58 18.90
CA GLY A 116 3.08 0.76 18.37
C GLY A 116 3.13 0.53 16.85
N ASP A 117 2.03 0.01 16.29
CA ASP A 117 1.83 -0.13 14.85
C ASP A 117 1.59 1.25 14.20
N MET A 118 2.36 1.60 13.16
CA MET A 118 2.22 2.92 12.49
C MET A 118 0.83 3.17 11.91
N GLU A 119 0.14 2.09 11.49
CA GLU A 119 -1.18 2.16 10.89
C GLU A 119 -2.06 0.96 11.28
N ILE A 120 -3.30 1.23 11.72
CA ILE A 120 -4.31 0.20 11.97
C ILE A 120 -5.50 0.42 11.02
N LYS A 121 -5.68 -0.50 10.07
CA LYS A 121 -6.81 -0.45 9.12
C LYS A 121 -8.09 -0.98 9.77
N LYS A 122 -9.18 -0.22 9.67
CA LYS A 122 -10.52 -0.64 10.11
C LYS A 122 -11.57 -0.35 9.05
N ASN A 123 -12.26 -1.42 8.66
CA ASN A 123 -13.20 -1.42 7.54
C ASN A 123 -14.51 -2.03 8.00
N TYR A 124 -15.63 -1.42 7.60
CA TYR A 124 -16.97 -1.95 7.86
C TYR A 124 -17.76 -2.02 6.56
N ILE A 125 -18.60 -3.04 6.44
CA ILE A 125 -19.48 -3.26 5.28
C ILE A 125 -20.90 -3.54 5.77
N ILE A 126 -21.88 -3.21 4.92
CA ILE A 126 -23.27 -3.61 5.11
C ILE A 126 -23.64 -4.55 3.96
N LYS A 127 -24.22 -5.70 4.33
CA LYS A 127 -24.75 -6.69 3.39
C LYS A 127 -26.27 -6.69 3.39
N ASN A 128 -26.88 -6.95 2.25
CA ASN A 128 -28.33 -7.19 2.16
C ASN A 128 -28.68 -8.63 2.59
N LYS A 129 -29.96 -9.01 2.50
CA LYS A 129 -30.44 -10.36 2.87
C LYS A 129 -29.89 -11.49 2.00
N THR A 130 -29.49 -11.20 0.76
CA THR A 130 -28.89 -12.17 -0.17
C THR A 130 -27.37 -12.30 0.02
N GLY A 131 -26.76 -11.46 0.87
CA GLY A 131 -25.33 -11.47 1.17
C GLY A 131 -24.49 -10.49 0.35
N ASP A 132 -25.10 -9.73 -0.56
CA ASP A 132 -24.40 -8.75 -1.39
C ASP A 132 -23.99 -7.54 -0.58
N ILE A 133 -22.79 -7.03 -0.82
CA ILE A 133 -22.28 -5.80 -0.19
C ILE A 133 -22.98 -4.60 -0.84
N VAL A 134 -23.68 -3.80 -0.03
CA VAL A 134 -24.44 -2.63 -0.50
C VAL A 134 -23.89 -1.30 0.02
N ALA A 135 -23.01 -1.33 1.02
CA ALA A 135 -22.31 -0.15 1.51
C ALA A 135 -21.01 -0.54 2.21
N GLY A 136 -20.06 0.39 2.31
CA GLY A 136 -18.83 0.19 3.05
C GLY A 136 -18.10 1.47 3.41
N ILE A 137 -17.25 1.39 4.44
CA ILE A 137 -16.37 2.46 4.91
C ILE A 137 -14.98 1.89 5.18
N ARG A 138 -13.94 2.65 4.85
CA ARG A 138 -12.53 2.30 5.06
C ARG A 138 -11.81 3.41 5.82
N GLY A 139 -11.30 3.09 7.01
CA GLY A 139 -10.48 3.98 7.80
C GLY A 139 -9.07 3.42 8.09
N CYS A 140 -8.15 4.33 8.34
CA CYS A 140 -6.80 4.05 8.81
C CYS A 140 -6.51 4.89 10.06
N PHE A 141 -6.27 4.24 11.20
CA PHE A 141 -5.79 4.89 12.41
C PHE A 141 -4.28 5.02 12.33
N TYR A 142 -3.74 6.20 12.64
CA TYR A 142 -2.30 6.48 12.56
C TYR A 142 -1.91 7.53 13.61
N LEU A 143 -0.63 7.53 14.01
CA LEU A 143 -0.05 8.52 14.94
C LEU A 143 -0.83 8.69 16.27
N GLU A 144 -1.36 7.59 16.82
CA GLU A 144 -2.15 7.47 18.09
C GLU A 144 -3.43 8.29 18.24
N GLU A 145 -3.58 9.40 17.53
CA GLU A 145 -4.65 10.37 17.73
C GLU A 145 -5.49 10.62 16.48
N CYS A 146 -5.09 10.05 15.33
CA CYS A 146 -5.69 10.35 14.04
C CYS A 146 -6.39 9.15 13.40
N LEU A 147 -7.54 9.41 12.78
CA LEU A 147 -8.23 8.50 11.87
C LEU A 147 -8.41 9.18 10.51
N PHE A 148 -7.86 8.57 9.46
CA PHE A 148 -8.15 8.95 8.08
C PHE A 148 -9.28 8.08 7.50
N ILE A 149 -10.37 8.70 7.06
CA ILE A 149 -11.42 7.99 6.29
C ILE A 149 -11.11 8.12 4.79
N SER A 150 -10.65 7.02 4.20
CA SER A 150 -10.23 6.96 2.79
C SER A 150 -11.37 6.65 1.82
N MET A 151 -12.47 6.06 2.30
CA MET A 151 -13.61 5.69 1.46
C MET A 151 -14.88 5.56 2.32
N LEU A 152 -15.99 6.08 1.79
CA LEU A 152 -17.35 5.77 2.20
C LEU A 152 -18.20 5.63 0.92
N PHE A 153 -18.84 4.48 0.75
CA PHE A 153 -19.64 4.19 -0.42
C PHE A 153 -20.96 3.53 -0.05
N ILE A 154 -22.03 3.94 -0.73
CA ILE A 154 -23.36 3.35 -0.63
C ILE A 154 -23.86 3.14 -2.06
N ASP A 155 -24.30 1.92 -2.36
CA ASP A 155 -25.01 1.57 -3.59
C ASP A 155 -26.14 2.59 -3.84
N GLU A 156 -26.20 3.11 -5.07
CA GLU A 156 -27.10 4.19 -5.46
C GLU A 156 -28.56 3.93 -5.08
N TYR A 157 -29.04 2.70 -5.30
CA TYR A 157 -30.42 2.30 -5.03
C TYR A 157 -30.69 2.08 -3.54
N LYS A 158 -29.65 2.10 -2.70
CA LYS A 158 -29.71 1.95 -1.24
C LYS A 158 -29.39 3.25 -0.50
N ARG A 159 -29.12 4.34 -1.22
CA ARG A 159 -28.90 5.67 -0.62
C ARG A 159 -30.17 6.20 0.07
N LYS A 160 -29.98 7.22 0.93
CA LYS A 160 -31.05 7.87 1.71
C LYS A 160 -31.79 6.96 2.71
N GLN A 161 -31.23 5.79 3.03
CA GLN A 161 -31.75 4.87 4.06
C GLN A 161 -30.95 4.92 5.38
N GLY A 162 -30.08 5.92 5.56
CA GLY A 162 -29.25 6.07 6.76
C GLY A 162 -28.00 5.19 6.81
N LEU A 163 -27.76 4.32 5.81
CA LEU A 163 -26.61 3.40 5.79
C LEU A 163 -25.25 4.09 5.95
N GLY A 164 -25.06 5.24 5.28
CA GLY A 164 -23.84 6.03 5.41
C GLY A 164 -23.62 6.56 6.83
N SER A 165 -24.69 7.03 7.48
CA SER A 165 -24.64 7.51 8.87
C SER A 165 -24.32 6.39 9.85
N ILE A 166 -24.86 5.18 9.61
CA ILE A 166 -24.53 3.99 10.42
C ILE A 166 -23.03 3.70 10.32
N LEU A 167 -22.49 3.57 9.10
CA LEU A 167 -21.07 3.29 8.88
C LEU A 167 -20.15 4.36 9.48
N LEU A 168 -20.49 5.63 9.30
CA LEU A 168 -19.72 6.74 9.86
C LEU A 168 -19.76 6.70 11.39
N LYS A 169 -20.93 6.54 12.00
CA LYS A 169 -21.06 6.43 13.45
C LYS A 169 -20.27 5.25 14.01
N THR A 170 -20.32 4.09 13.36
CA THR A 170 -19.58 2.90 13.77
C THR A 170 -18.07 3.16 13.81
N ILE A 171 -17.50 3.80 12.78
CA ILE A 171 -16.05 4.07 12.80
C ILE A 171 -15.68 5.18 13.80
N GLU A 172 -16.56 6.17 14.00
CA GLU A 172 -16.35 7.19 15.05
C GLU A 172 -16.41 6.59 16.46
N GLU A 173 -17.30 5.62 16.72
CA GLU A 173 -17.36 4.90 18.00
C GLU A 173 -16.08 4.07 18.23
N GLN A 174 -15.57 3.43 17.17
CA GLN A 174 -14.28 2.75 17.22
C GLN A 174 -13.14 3.73 17.55
N ALA A 175 -13.12 4.91 16.92
CA ALA A 175 -12.15 5.95 17.22
C ALA A 175 -12.20 6.38 18.69
N ARG A 176 -13.39 6.66 19.24
CA ARG A 176 -13.56 6.99 20.66
C ARG A 176 -13.05 5.88 21.58
N SER A 177 -13.32 4.61 21.25
CA SER A 177 -12.84 3.47 22.04
C SER A 177 -11.32 3.36 22.08
N MET A 178 -10.65 3.85 21.03
CA MET A 178 -9.20 3.91 20.90
C MET A 178 -8.60 5.22 21.42
N LYS A 179 -9.41 6.10 22.02
CA LYS A 179 -9.02 7.45 22.48
C LYS A 179 -8.47 8.35 21.36
N ILE A 180 -8.87 8.08 20.12
CA ILE A 180 -8.55 8.89 18.94
C ILE A 180 -9.37 10.18 19.02
N SER A 181 -8.71 11.32 18.84
CA SER A 181 -9.29 12.65 19.01
C SER A 181 -9.60 13.34 17.67
N LEU A 182 -8.89 12.99 16.60
CA LEU A 182 -9.02 13.64 15.29
C LEU A 182 -9.44 12.65 14.22
N ILE A 183 -10.52 12.96 13.51
CA ILE A 183 -10.87 12.30 12.26
C ILE A 183 -10.69 13.29 11.13
N HIS A 184 -10.09 12.87 10.03
CA HIS A 184 -10.03 13.67 8.82
C HIS A 184 -10.26 12.82 7.57
N LEU A 185 -10.63 13.49 6.49
CA LEU A 185 -10.94 12.90 5.20
C LEU A 185 -10.80 13.95 4.11
N ASP A 186 -10.91 13.49 2.87
CA ASP A 186 -11.17 14.35 1.74
C ASP A 186 -12.35 13.85 0.91
N THR A 187 -13.02 14.75 0.19
CA THR A 187 -14.16 14.43 -0.67
C THR A 187 -14.29 15.45 -1.80
N PHE A 188 -14.72 15.02 -2.98
CA PHE A 188 -14.98 15.93 -4.10
C PHE A 188 -16.35 16.65 -3.98
N ASP A 189 -16.52 17.76 -4.70
CA ASP A 189 -17.80 18.48 -4.80
C ASP A 189 -18.97 17.61 -5.28
N PHE A 190 -18.73 16.69 -6.21
CA PHE A 190 -19.72 15.73 -6.72
C PHE A 190 -19.94 14.52 -5.79
N GLN A 191 -19.23 14.44 -4.67
CA GLN A 191 -19.39 13.39 -3.66
C GLN A 191 -20.24 13.89 -2.48
N ALA A 192 -19.72 13.76 -1.25
CA ALA A 192 -20.53 13.71 -0.04
C ALA A 192 -20.21 14.84 0.95
N LYS A 193 -19.76 16.01 0.47
CA LYS A 193 -19.42 17.17 1.33
C LYS A 193 -20.52 17.47 2.36
N ASP A 194 -21.74 17.66 1.88
CA ASP A 194 -22.86 18.06 2.74
C ASP A 194 -23.30 16.93 3.68
N PHE A 195 -23.01 15.67 3.33
CA PHE A 195 -23.20 14.56 4.24
C PHE A 195 -22.25 14.69 5.44
N TYR A 196 -20.96 14.95 5.22
CA TYR A 196 -19.99 15.11 6.32
C TYR A 196 -20.26 16.36 7.16
N LEU A 197 -20.61 17.50 6.53
CA LEU A 197 -21.01 18.72 7.25
C LEU A 197 -22.16 18.44 8.23
N LYS A 198 -23.18 17.67 7.80
CA LYS A 198 -24.30 17.26 8.67
C LYS A 198 -23.89 16.36 9.84
N HIS A 199 -22.74 15.70 9.75
CA HIS A 199 -22.20 14.85 10.83
C HIS A 199 -21.15 15.58 11.68
N GLY A 200 -21.07 16.91 11.58
CA GLY A 200 -20.21 17.75 12.42
C GLY A 200 -18.75 17.79 11.96
N TYR A 201 -18.47 17.44 10.70
CA TYR A 201 -17.18 17.72 10.10
C TYR A 201 -17.13 19.18 9.63
N GLU A 202 -15.96 19.77 9.68
CA GLU A 202 -15.66 21.10 9.15
C GLU A 202 -14.67 21.02 8.00
N VAL A 203 -14.78 21.95 7.04
CA VAL A 203 -13.80 22.10 5.95
C VAL A 203 -12.61 22.89 6.48
N PHE A 204 -11.40 22.34 6.35
CA PHE A 204 -10.16 23.05 6.69
C PHE A 204 -9.28 23.35 5.47
N GLY A 205 -9.60 22.76 4.32
CA GLY A 205 -8.89 23.01 3.07
C GLY A 205 -9.77 22.77 1.85
N VAL A 206 -9.53 23.52 0.79
CA VAL A 206 -10.18 23.35 -0.51
C VAL A 206 -9.09 23.41 -1.58
N LEU A 207 -9.08 22.41 -2.45
CA LEU A 207 -8.24 22.39 -3.63
C LEU A 207 -9.15 22.57 -4.85
N ASP A 208 -9.07 23.75 -5.45
CA ASP A 208 -9.76 24.07 -6.70
C ASP A 208 -9.08 23.38 -7.89
N ASP A 209 -9.84 23.14 -8.95
CA ASP A 209 -9.39 22.48 -10.18
C ASP A 209 -8.73 21.11 -9.95
N CYS A 210 -9.26 20.35 -8.98
CA CYS A 210 -8.85 18.98 -8.70
C CYS A 210 -10.04 18.01 -8.88
N PRO A 211 -10.13 17.30 -10.02
CA PRO A 211 -9.53 17.67 -11.32
C PRO A 211 -10.15 18.97 -11.87
N LYS A 212 -9.64 19.49 -13.00
CA LYS A 212 -10.12 20.76 -13.62
C LYS A 212 -11.66 20.83 -13.63
N GLY A 213 -12.21 21.95 -13.13
CA GLY A 213 -13.65 22.18 -13.01
C GLY A 213 -14.30 21.60 -11.75
N HIS A 214 -13.54 20.89 -10.91
CA HIS A 214 -14.00 20.29 -9.66
C HIS A 214 -13.17 20.75 -8.47
N LYS A 215 -13.77 20.64 -7.28
CA LYS A 215 -13.12 20.93 -6.01
C LYS A 215 -12.93 19.65 -5.20
N ARG A 216 -11.79 19.54 -4.53
CA ARG A 216 -11.54 18.56 -3.47
C ARG A 216 -11.54 19.28 -2.12
N TYR A 217 -12.42 18.86 -1.22
CA TYR A 217 -12.54 19.39 0.13
C TYR A 217 -11.79 18.49 1.09
N TYR A 218 -11.00 19.09 1.97
CA TYR A 218 -10.36 18.43 3.09
C TYR A 218 -11.13 18.79 4.36
N MET A 219 -11.58 17.75 5.05
CA MET A 219 -12.51 17.89 6.16
C MET A 219 -11.99 17.20 7.39
N LYS A 220 -12.31 17.75 8.57
CA LYS A 220 -11.93 17.16 9.86
C LYS A 220 -13.06 17.24 10.86
N LYS A 221 -12.97 16.41 11.91
CA LYS A 221 -13.84 16.44 13.08
C LYS A 221 -13.01 16.07 14.29
N VAL A 222 -13.08 16.90 15.32
CA VAL A 222 -12.53 16.58 16.64
C VAL A 222 -13.61 15.83 17.42
N LEU A 223 -13.25 14.66 17.95
CA LEU A 223 -14.10 13.90 18.84
C LEU A 223 -13.95 14.46 20.25
N VAL A 224 -15.08 14.80 20.87
CA VAL A 224 -15.19 15.14 22.29
C VAL A 224 -15.45 13.88 23.10
#